data_AF-A0A4U8SUZ7-F1
#
_entry.id   AF-A0A4U8SUZ7-F1
#
_cell.length_a   1.000
_cell.length_b   1.000
_cell.length_c   1.000
_cell.angle_alpha   90.00
_cell.angle_beta   90.00
_cell.angle_gamma   90.00
#
_symmetry.space_group_name_H-M   'P 1'
#
loop_
_entity.id
_entity.type
_entity.pdbx_description
1 polymer ?
#
loop_
_entity_poly.entity_id
_entity_poly.type
_entity_poly.pdbx_seq_one_letter_code
_entity_poly.pdbx_strand_id
1 'polypeptide(L)'
;MFGVSMSSISMIFGLVSIGIVCLVAFFNYTRNFDLNKRLRRFEKGMEDLNNEIFKIHKWIKDNELENQLSSTALNTKIKTESIDAVNNALVNVYRQIEILEAQVNKEGDYIEEKIVGIEEKIREFGYFPTSSTNIDEKRIIGMFRDGWSIDAIAKEMRLSKGEIEFTLKLADIKE
;
A
#
# COMPACT_ATOMS: atom_id res chain seq x y z
N MET A 1 -57.75 -102.11 35.99
CA MET A 1 -57.00 -101.37 37.04
C MET A 1 -55.52 -101.60 36.81
N PHE A 2 -54.79 -100.60 36.28
CA PHE A 2 -53.34 -100.73 36.06
C PHE A 2 -52.61 -100.54 37.40
N GLY A 3 -52.19 -101.64 38.02
CA GLY A 3 -51.35 -101.63 39.22
C GLY A 3 -49.90 -101.30 38.84
N VAL A 4 -49.60 -100.03 38.64
CA VAL A 4 -48.21 -99.58 38.43
C VAL A 4 -47.55 -99.46 39.81
N SER A 5 -46.39 -100.12 39.99
CA SER A 5 -45.65 -100.05 41.26
C SER A 5 -45.15 -98.62 41.53
N MET A 6 -45.16 -98.16 42.79
CA MET A 6 -44.65 -96.83 43.17
C MET A 6 -43.22 -96.57 42.71
N SER A 7 -42.38 -97.62 42.62
CA SER A 7 -41.01 -97.52 42.12
C SER A 7 -40.93 -97.24 40.62
N SER A 8 -41.87 -97.75 39.83
CA SER A 8 -41.93 -97.47 38.39
C SER A 8 -42.37 -96.02 38.13
N ILE A 9 -43.29 -95.49 38.95
CA ILE A 9 -43.76 -94.10 38.86
C ILE A 9 -42.62 -93.12 39.20
N SER A 10 -41.85 -93.37 40.27
CA SER A 10 -40.73 -92.49 40.64
C SER A 10 -39.62 -92.46 39.59
N MET A 11 -39.34 -93.59 38.94
CA MET A 11 -38.36 -93.68 37.85
C MET A 11 -38.78 -92.86 36.63
N ILE A 12 -40.07 -92.85 36.27
CA ILE A 12 -40.60 -92.04 35.16
C ILE A 12 -40.48 -90.55 35.48
N PHE A 13 -40.84 -90.12 36.68
CA PHE A 13 -40.69 -88.70 37.09
C PHE A 13 -39.22 -88.24 37.10
N GLY A 14 -38.29 -89.12 37.49
CA GLY A 14 -36.86 -88.83 37.42
C GLY A 14 -36.34 -88.64 35.99
N LEU A 15 -36.82 -89.46 35.04
CA LEU A 15 -36.45 -89.31 33.63
C LEU A 15 -37.04 -88.03 33.02
N VAL A 16 -38.28 -87.68 33.39
CA VAL A 16 -38.92 -86.43 32.93
C VAL A 16 -38.19 -85.21 33.47
N SER A 17 -37.79 -85.20 34.74
CA SER A 17 -37.06 -84.06 35.33
C SER A 17 -35.69 -83.86 34.68
N ILE A 18 -34.96 -84.94 34.41
CA ILE A 18 -33.69 -84.90 33.67
C ILE A 18 -33.92 -84.38 32.24
N GLY A 19 -34.98 -84.84 31.56
CA GLY A 19 -35.34 -84.36 30.23
C GLY A 19 -35.58 -82.85 30.19
N ILE A 20 -36.28 -82.30 31.19
CA ILE A 20 -36.55 -80.86 31.30
C ILE A 20 -35.25 -80.09 31.55
N VAL A 21 -34.38 -80.57 32.45
CA VAL A 21 -33.09 -79.92 32.73
C VAL A 21 -32.20 -79.90 31.49
N CYS A 22 -32.13 -81.01 30.75
CA CYS A 22 -31.40 -81.07 29.49
C CYS A 22 -31.95 -80.10 28.44
N LEU A 23 -33.28 -79.96 28.34
CA LEU A 23 -33.91 -79.02 27.41
C LEU A 23 -33.59 -77.57 27.77
N VAL A 24 -33.66 -77.21 29.04
CA VAL A 24 -33.32 -75.86 29.53
C VAL A 24 -31.83 -75.57 29.31
N ALA A 25 -30.95 -76.54 29.57
CA ALA A 25 -29.51 -76.40 29.33
C ALA A 25 -29.22 -76.21 27.84
N PHE A 26 -29.86 -76.99 26.96
CA PHE A 26 -29.73 -76.86 25.52
C PHE A 26 -30.20 -75.50 25.02
N PHE A 27 -31.37 -75.04 25.48
CA PHE A 27 -31.91 -73.74 25.10
C PHE A 27 -31.01 -72.58 25.54
N ASN A 28 -30.48 -72.62 26.77
CA ASN A 28 -29.52 -71.64 27.26
C ASN A 28 -28.22 -71.66 26.45
N TYR A 29 -27.71 -72.84 26.10
CA TYR A 29 -26.51 -72.96 25.27
C TYR A 29 -26.70 -72.31 23.89
N THR A 30 -27.81 -72.60 23.20
CA THR A 30 -28.13 -71.97 21.91
C THR A 30 -28.27 -70.46 22.03
N ARG A 31 -28.94 -69.98 23.08
CA ARG A 31 -29.10 -68.54 23.34
C ARG A 31 -27.76 -67.86 23.61
N ASN A 32 -26.90 -68.47 24.42
CA ASN A 32 -25.57 -67.94 24.74
C ASN A 32 -24.66 -67.91 23.50
N PHE A 33 -24.78 -68.90 22.61
CA PHE A 33 -24.04 -68.91 21.36
C PHE A 33 -24.41 -67.74 20.45
N ASP A 34 -25.70 -67.41 20.35
CA ASP A 34 -26.16 -66.24 19.57
C ASP A 34 -25.73 -64.91 20.20
N LEU A 35 -25.72 -64.81 21.53
CA LEU A 35 -25.20 -63.65 22.24
C LEU A 35 -23.70 -63.47 21.98
N ASN A 36 -22.91 -64.54 22.07
CA ASN A 36 -21.47 -64.49 21.80
C ASN A 36 -21.16 -64.10 20.34
N LYS A 37 -21.95 -64.58 19.37
CA LYS A 37 -21.82 -64.16 17.97
C LYS A 37 -22.09 -62.66 17.78
N ARG A 38 -23.09 -62.12 18.48
CA ARG A 38 -23.39 -60.67 18.44
C ARG A 38 -22.28 -59.87 19.10
N LEU A 39 -21.78 -60.33 20.25
CA LEU A 39 -20.68 -59.69 20.97
C LEU A 39 -19.41 -59.62 20.12
N ARG A 40 -19.07 -60.72 19.43
CA ARG A 40 -17.89 -60.78 18.56
C ARG A 40 -17.99 -59.83 17.35
N ARG A 41 -19.19 -59.62 16.81
CA ARG A 41 -19.41 -58.60 15.76
C ARG A 41 -19.28 -57.19 16.31
N PHE A 42 -19.75 -56.97 17.54
CA PHE A 42 -19.62 -55.68 18.21
C PHE A 42 -18.16 -55.34 18.53
N GLU A 43 -17.41 -56.31 19.06
CA GLU A 43 -15.97 -56.21 19.30
C GLU A 43 -15.22 -55.83 18.02
N LYS A 44 -15.48 -56.53 16.92
CA LYS A 44 -14.87 -56.20 15.62
C LYS A 44 -15.22 -54.79 15.15
N GLY A 45 -16.49 -54.38 15.27
CA GLY A 45 -16.91 -53.02 14.93
C GLY A 45 -16.24 -51.96 15.80
N MET A 46 -16.01 -52.26 17.09
CA MET A 46 -15.35 -51.37 18.02
C MET A 46 -13.84 -51.27 17.75
N GLU A 47 -13.20 -52.36 17.33
CA GLU A 47 -11.82 -52.39 16.86
C GLU A 47 -11.65 -51.57 15.58
N ASP A 48 -12.54 -51.74 14.59
CA ASP A 48 -12.54 -50.97 13.35
C ASP A 48 -12.72 -49.46 13.63
N LEU A 49 -13.67 -49.09 14.50
CA LEU A 49 -13.87 -47.71 14.93
C LEU A 49 -12.64 -47.13 15.65
N ASN A 50 -12.02 -47.90 16.55
CA ASN A 50 -10.83 -47.45 17.25
C ASN A 50 -9.66 -47.22 16.29
N ASN A 51 -9.50 -48.09 15.30
CA ASN A 51 -8.49 -47.94 14.25
C ASN A 51 -8.75 -46.71 13.37
N GLU A 52 -10.00 -46.42 13.03
CA GLU A 52 -10.37 -45.20 12.29
C GLU A 52 -10.12 -43.94 13.13
N ILE A 53 -10.50 -43.94 14.40
CA ILE A 53 -10.24 -42.83 15.33
C ILE A 53 -8.75 -42.56 15.42
N PHE A 54 -7.93 -43.61 15.54
CA PHE A 54 -6.48 -43.48 15.59
C PHE A 54 -5.92 -42.89 14.29
N LYS A 55 -6.38 -43.36 13.13
CA LYS A 55 -5.98 -42.81 11.82
C LYS A 55 -6.36 -41.34 11.68
N ILE A 56 -7.56 -40.95 12.11
CA ILE A 56 -8.02 -39.56 12.08
C ILE A 56 -7.16 -38.70 13.00
N HIS A 57 -6.90 -39.13 14.25
CA HIS A 57 -6.04 -38.40 15.18
C HIS A 57 -4.63 -38.22 14.63
N LYS A 58 -4.08 -39.27 14.00
CA LYS A 58 -2.77 -39.21 13.35
C LYS A 58 -2.78 -38.20 12.20
N TRP A 59 -3.79 -38.26 11.33
CA TRP A 59 -3.93 -37.34 10.19
C TRP A 59 -4.07 -35.88 10.63
N ILE A 60 -4.83 -35.62 11.71
CA ILE A 60 -4.95 -34.26 12.29
C ILE A 60 -3.59 -33.79 12.83
N LYS A 61 -2.89 -34.65 13.58
CA LYS A 61 -1.58 -34.30 14.14
C LYS A 61 -0.54 -34.03 13.06
N ASP A 62 -0.52 -34.85 12.01
CA ASP A 62 0.41 -34.70 10.89
C ASP A 62 0.12 -33.41 10.09
N ASN A 63 -1.16 -33.08 9.84
CA ASN A 63 -1.54 -31.82 9.19
C ASN A 63 -1.24 -30.60 10.05
N GLU A 64 -1.48 -30.64 11.35
CA GLU A 64 -1.17 -29.53 12.25
C GLU A 64 0.34 -29.25 12.26
N LEU A 65 1.16 -30.31 12.29
CA LEU A 65 2.62 -30.18 12.21
C LEU A 65 3.07 -29.59 10.86
N GLU A 66 2.50 -30.04 9.75
CA GLU A 66 2.78 -29.50 8.42
C GLU A 66 2.36 -28.03 8.31
N ASN A 67 1.19 -27.67 8.84
CA ASN A 67 0.68 -26.31 8.83
C ASN A 67 1.51 -25.37 9.72
N GLN A 68 2.00 -25.84 10.87
CA GLN A 68 2.91 -25.06 11.73
C GLN A 68 4.27 -24.82 11.06
N LEU A 69 4.82 -25.84 10.39
CA LEU A 69 6.08 -25.70 9.64
C LEU A 69 5.92 -24.76 8.44
N SER A 70 4.82 -24.90 7.69
CA SER A 70 4.50 -24.04 6.54
C SER A 70 4.23 -22.60 6.96
N SER A 71 3.43 -22.37 8.02
CA SER A 71 3.15 -21.05 8.59
C SER A 71 4.42 -20.37 9.10
N THR A 72 5.33 -21.09 9.77
CA THR A 72 6.58 -20.53 10.27
C THR A 72 7.53 -20.16 9.13
N ALA A 73 7.64 -21.02 8.11
CA ALA A 73 8.45 -20.75 6.92
C ALA A 73 7.90 -19.57 6.10
N LEU A 74 6.58 -19.51 5.90
CA LEU A 74 5.91 -18.39 5.24
C LEU A 74 6.07 -17.07 6.00
N ASN A 75 5.85 -17.07 7.32
CA ASN A 75 6.02 -15.87 8.13
C ASN A 75 7.46 -15.36 8.10
N THR A 76 8.44 -16.25 8.12
CA THR A 76 9.85 -15.88 8.04
C THR A 76 10.18 -15.31 6.67
N LYS A 77 9.71 -15.93 5.58
CA LYS A 77 9.92 -15.44 4.22
C LYS A 77 9.28 -14.08 3.99
N ILE A 78 8.02 -13.90 4.41
CA ILE A 78 7.29 -12.63 4.30
C ILE A 78 7.99 -11.53 5.10
N LYS A 79 8.45 -11.82 6.32
CA LYS A 79 9.15 -10.84 7.15
C LYS A 79 10.48 -10.40 6.51
N THR A 80 11.25 -11.34 5.96
CA THR A 80 12.52 -11.03 5.30
C THR A 80 12.31 -10.24 4.01
N GLU A 81 11.41 -10.67 3.12
CA GLU A 81 11.11 -9.96 1.87
C GLU A 81 10.55 -8.54 2.14
N SER A 82 9.71 -8.37 3.16
CA SER A 82 9.18 -7.07 3.58
C SER A 82 10.27 -6.14 4.10
N ILE A 83 11.17 -6.64 4.95
CA ILE A 83 12.29 -5.86 5.48
C ILE A 83 13.24 -5.44 4.36
N ASP A 84 13.55 -6.35 3.42
CA ASP A 84 14.42 -6.05 2.28
C ASP A 84 13.77 -5.05 1.31
N ALA A 85 12.46 -5.13 1.08
CA ALA A 85 11.73 -4.16 0.26
C ALA A 85 11.73 -2.76 0.90
N VAL A 86 11.51 -2.68 2.21
CA VAL A 86 11.54 -1.42 2.97
C VAL A 86 12.95 -0.82 2.97
N ASN A 87 13.98 -1.63 3.21
CA ASN A 87 15.37 -1.17 3.18
C ASN A 87 15.77 -0.66 1.79
N ASN A 88 15.43 -1.37 0.73
CA ASN A 88 15.71 -0.91 -0.64
C ASN A 88 14.96 0.39 -0.98
N ALA A 89 13.71 0.53 -0.54
CA ALA A 89 12.94 1.76 -0.72
C ALA A 89 13.60 2.94 0.02
N LEU A 90 14.04 2.73 1.27
CA LEU A 90 14.78 3.74 2.05
C LEU A 90 16.07 4.16 1.37
N VAL A 91 16.89 3.22 0.89
CA VAL A 91 18.13 3.52 0.15
C VAL A 91 17.83 4.37 -1.09
N ASN A 92 16.79 4.02 -1.85
CA ASN A 92 16.38 4.79 -3.03
C ASN A 92 15.89 6.19 -2.69
N VAL A 93 15.21 6.37 -1.56
CA VAL A 93 14.77 7.70 -1.07
C VAL A 93 15.98 8.54 -0.65
N TYR A 94 16.91 7.97 0.11
CA TYR A 94 18.14 8.66 0.50
C TYR A 94 18.94 9.15 -0.71
N ARG A 95 19.10 8.30 -1.73
CA ARG A 95 19.79 8.66 -2.97
C ARG A 95 19.07 9.80 -3.72
N GLN A 96 17.74 9.81 -3.72
CA GLN A 96 16.97 10.88 -4.34
C GLN A 96 17.10 12.19 -3.58
N ILE A 97 17.13 12.16 -2.24
CA ILE A 97 17.34 13.34 -1.40
C ILE A 97 18.73 13.92 -1.65
N GLU A 98 19.77 13.08 -1.74
CA GLU A 98 21.14 13.53 -2.02
C GLU A 98 21.25 14.22 -3.39
N ILE A 99 20.61 13.65 -4.42
CA ILE A 99 20.55 14.27 -5.75
C ILE A 99 19.80 15.59 -5.71
N LEU A 100 18.69 15.66 -4.97
CA LEU A 100 17.89 16.87 -4.82
C LEU A 100 18.68 17.96 -4.10
N GLU A 101 19.40 17.63 -3.03
CA GLU A 101 20.26 18.56 -2.31
C GLU A 101 21.34 19.15 -3.22
N ALA A 102 21.99 18.30 -4.04
CA ALA A 102 22.97 18.75 -5.02
C ALA A 102 22.35 19.66 -6.10
N GLN A 103 21.13 19.37 -6.55
CA GLN A 103 20.42 20.23 -7.51
C GLN A 103 20.04 21.58 -6.90
N VAL A 104 19.51 21.58 -5.68
CA VAL A 104 19.12 22.81 -4.96
C VAL A 104 20.32 23.71 -4.73
N ASN A 105 21.47 23.16 -4.31
CA ASN A 105 22.69 23.95 -4.14
C ASN A 105 23.15 24.56 -5.46
N LYS A 106 23.13 23.78 -6.55
CA LYS A 106 23.50 24.28 -7.88
C LYS A 106 22.55 25.36 -8.40
N GLU A 107 21.25 25.23 -8.13
CA GLU A 107 20.27 26.26 -8.46
C GLU A 107 20.47 27.52 -7.62
N GLY A 108 20.84 27.38 -6.34
CA GLY A 108 21.24 28.47 -5.47
C GLY A 108 22.42 29.27 -6.07
N ASP A 109 23.49 28.57 -6.43
CA ASP A 109 24.68 29.19 -7.07
C ASP A 109 24.31 29.93 -8.37
N TYR A 110 23.46 29.32 -9.21
CA TYR A 110 23.01 29.94 -10.45
C TYR A 110 22.15 31.18 -10.22
N ILE A 111 21.25 31.15 -9.23
CA ILE A 111 20.42 32.30 -8.87
C ILE A 111 21.29 33.43 -8.35
N GLU A 112 22.29 33.12 -7.51
CA GLU A 112 23.24 34.12 -7.02
C GLU A 112 24.02 34.78 -8.16
N GLU A 113 24.53 33.99 -9.11
CA GLU A 113 25.19 34.51 -10.32
C GLU A 113 24.26 35.44 -11.13
N LYS A 114 22.97 35.06 -11.27
CA LYS A 114 21.98 35.90 -11.96
C LYS A 114 21.67 37.19 -11.21
N ILE A 115 21.59 37.15 -9.89
CA ILE A 115 21.38 38.34 -9.05
C ILE A 115 22.57 39.29 -9.24
N VAL A 116 23.80 38.80 -9.12
CA VAL A 116 25.00 39.61 -9.34
C VAL A 116 25.00 40.24 -10.73
N GLY A 117 24.68 39.48 -11.78
CA GLY A 117 24.60 40.01 -13.14
C GLY A 117 23.47 41.03 -13.35
N ILE A 118 22.39 40.96 -12.57
CA ILE A 118 21.33 41.98 -12.57
C ILE A 118 21.78 43.23 -11.82
N GLU A 119 22.45 43.09 -10.66
CA GLU A 119 22.99 44.20 -9.90
C GLU A 119 23.98 45.02 -10.72
N GLU A 120 24.89 44.35 -11.45
CA GLU A 120 25.83 45.01 -12.35
C GLU A 120 25.11 45.80 -13.45
N LYS A 121 24.10 45.19 -14.11
CA LYS A 121 23.30 45.88 -15.14
C LYS A 121 22.54 47.06 -14.57
N ILE A 122 21.91 46.94 -13.40
CA ILE A 122 21.19 48.04 -12.76
C ILE A 122 22.17 49.18 -12.41
N ARG A 123 23.38 48.84 -11.95
CA ARG A 123 24.43 49.82 -11.68
C ARG A 123 24.84 50.56 -12.95
N GLU A 124 24.98 49.87 -14.08
CA GLU A 124 25.25 50.49 -15.39
C GLU A 124 24.09 51.40 -15.85
N PHE A 125 22.83 51.00 -15.64
CA PHE A 125 21.66 51.83 -15.95
C PHE A 125 21.58 53.10 -15.08
N GLY A 126 22.09 53.06 -13.85
CA GLY A 126 22.15 54.22 -12.96
C GLY A 126 23.05 55.36 -13.45
N TYR A 127 23.92 55.11 -14.44
CA TYR A 127 24.81 56.13 -15.03
C TYR A 127 24.24 56.85 -16.26
N PHE A 128 23.04 56.48 -16.74
CA PHE A 128 22.34 57.24 -17.76
C PHE A 128 21.37 58.22 -17.10
N PRO A 129 21.56 59.55 -17.20
CA PRO A 129 20.51 60.46 -16.81
C PRO A 129 19.32 60.20 -17.73
N THR A 130 18.21 59.74 -17.15
CA THR A 130 16.91 59.72 -17.81
C THR A 130 16.64 61.13 -18.30
N SER A 131 16.74 61.33 -19.61
CA SER A 131 16.43 62.58 -20.30
C SER A 131 14.94 62.91 -20.08
N SER A 132 14.65 63.55 -18.96
CA SER A 132 13.31 63.96 -18.54
C SER A 132 12.85 65.24 -19.23
N THR A 133 13.68 65.84 -20.08
CA THR A 133 13.32 66.92 -20.99
C THR A 133 13.05 66.34 -22.38
N ASN A 134 11.87 65.76 -22.58
CA ASN A 134 11.33 65.53 -23.93
C ASN A 134 11.04 66.90 -24.57
N ILE A 135 12.10 67.58 -25.02
CA ILE A 135 12.01 68.75 -25.89
C ILE A 135 11.61 68.20 -27.26
N ASP A 136 10.35 68.41 -27.63
CA ASP A 136 9.79 67.99 -28.91
C ASP A 136 10.30 68.94 -30.01
N GLU A 137 11.58 68.77 -30.39
CA GLU A 137 12.31 69.60 -31.36
C GLU A 137 11.53 69.80 -32.67
N LYS A 138 10.86 68.73 -33.16
CA LYS A 138 10.04 68.79 -34.37
C LYS A 138 8.86 69.76 -34.26
N ARG A 139 8.29 69.89 -33.06
CA ARG A 139 7.16 70.79 -32.79
C ARG A 139 7.62 72.23 -32.72
N ILE A 140 8.77 72.49 -32.10
CA ILE A 140 9.41 73.82 -32.06
C ILE A 140 9.70 74.31 -33.48
N ILE A 141 10.30 73.45 -34.31
CA ILE A 141 10.61 73.75 -35.71
C ILE A 141 9.33 74.04 -36.52
N GLY A 142 8.27 73.25 -36.32
CA GLY A 142 6.98 73.46 -36.99
C GLY A 142 6.37 74.82 -36.68
N MET A 143 6.25 75.15 -35.38
CA MET A 143 5.69 76.44 -34.94
C MET A 143 6.48 77.64 -35.48
N PHE A 144 7.82 77.53 -35.53
CA PHE A 144 8.66 78.60 -36.08
C PHE A 144 8.45 78.78 -37.59
N ARG A 145 8.35 77.69 -38.36
CA ARG A 145 8.05 77.74 -39.80
C ARG A 145 6.66 78.30 -40.10
N ASP A 146 5.71 78.11 -39.20
CA ASP A 146 4.36 78.68 -39.28
C ASP A 146 4.32 80.19 -38.94
N GLY A 147 5.48 80.81 -38.69
CA GLY A 147 5.65 82.26 -38.48
C GLY A 147 5.50 82.72 -37.02
N TRP A 148 5.57 81.80 -36.05
CA TRP A 148 5.48 82.15 -34.64
C TRP A 148 6.81 82.71 -34.12
N SER A 149 6.74 83.76 -33.29
CA SER A 149 7.94 84.31 -32.66
C SER A 149 8.49 83.38 -31.56
N ILE A 150 9.80 83.44 -31.33
CA ILE A 150 10.51 82.66 -30.30
C ILE A 150 9.85 82.82 -28.92
N ASP A 151 9.35 84.02 -28.62
CA ASP A 151 8.64 84.33 -27.37
C ASP A 151 7.29 83.62 -27.25
N ALA A 152 6.56 83.50 -28.36
CA ALA A 152 5.29 82.79 -28.40
C ALA A 152 5.49 81.27 -28.23
N ILE A 153 6.51 80.72 -28.91
CA ILE A 153 6.86 79.30 -28.81
C ILE A 153 7.35 78.94 -27.40
N ALA A 154 8.21 79.77 -26.80
CA ALA A 154 8.69 79.58 -25.43
C ALA A 154 7.54 79.55 -24.42
N LYS A 155 6.54 80.44 -24.58
CA LYS A 155 5.36 80.49 -23.71
C LYS A 155 4.44 79.28 -23.89
N GLU A 156 4.25 78.83 -25.13
CA GLU A 156 3.39 77.69 -25.48
C GLU A 156 4.01 76.35 -25.03
N MET A 157 5.31 76.17 -25.26
CA MET A 157 6.04 74.95 -24.91
C MET A 157 6.51 74.93 -23.45
N ARG A 158 6.36 76.04 -22.71
CA ARG A 158 6.87 76.24 -21.34
C ARG A 158 8.37 75.99 -21.23
N LEU A 159 9.10 76.32 -22.29
CA LEU A 159 10.55 76.22 -22.37
C LEU A 159 11.15 77.61 -22.27
N SER A 160 12.40 77.70 -21.83
CA SER A 160 13.11 78.98 -21.82
C SER A 160 13.39 79.44 -23.24
N LYS A 161 13.44 80.76 -23.46
CA LYS A 161 13.78 81.34 -24.77
C LYS A 161 15.11 80.82 -25.31
N GLY A 162 16.09 80.61 -24.42
CA GLY A 162 17.41 80.09 -24.76
C GLY A 162 17.39 78.64 -25.25
N GLU A 163 16.51 77.79 -24.70
CA GLU A 163 16.34 76.41 -25.18
C GLU A 163 15.74 76.38 -26.59
N ILE A 164 14.72 77.22 -26.85
CA ILE A 164 14.11 77.34 -28.18
C ILE A 164 15.12 77.85 -29.22
N GLU A 165 15.88 78.89 -28.88
CA GLU A 165 16.91 79.45 -29.76
C GLU A 165 18.03 78.45 -30.05
N PHE A 166 18.42 77.65 -29.04
CA PHE A 166 19.41 76.59 -29.21
C PHE A 166 18.90 75.49 -30.14
N THR A 167 17.66 75.03 -29.95
CA THR A 167 17.04 74.02 -30.83
C THR A 167 16.92 74.51 -32.28
N LEU A 168 16.49 75.76 -32.51
CA LEU A 168 16.40 76.32 -33.86
C LEU A 168 17.79 76.47 -34.52
N LYS A 169 18.83 76.82 -33.75
CA LYS A 169 20.22 76.88 -34.22
C LYS A 169 20.77 75.49 -34.59
N LEU A 170 20.43 74.45 -33.84
CA LEU A 170 20.82 73.07 -34.17
C LEU A 170 20.13 72.55 -35.42
N ALA A 171 18.89 72.99 -35.67
CA ALA A 171 18.12 72.61 -36.85
C ALA A 171 18.53 73.34 -38.14
N ASP A 172 19.50 74.26 -38.08
CA ASP A 172 19.96 75.13 -39.18
C ASP A 172 18.85 75.97 -39.84
N ILE A 173 17.80 76.28 -39.06
CA ILE A 173 16.69 77.12 -39.49
C ILE A 173 16.96 78.52 -38.95
N LYS A 174 17.80 79.26 -39.66
CA LYS A 174 18.06 80.67 -39.39
C LYS A 174 16.99 81.55 -40.03
N GLU A 175 16.59 82.59 -39.30
CA GLU A 175 16.49 83.91 -39.90
C GLU A 175 17.86 84.59 -39.77
#